data_AF-A0A7Y9GMN3-F1
#
_entry.id   AF-A0A7Y9GMN3-F1
#
_cell.length_a   1.000
_cell.length_b   1.000
_cell.length_c   1.000
_cell.angle_alpha   90.00
_cell.angle_beta   90.00
_cell.angle_gamma   90.00
#
_symmetry.space_group_name_H-M   'P 1'
#
loop_
_entity.id
_entity.type
_entity.pdbx_description
1 polymer ?
#
loop_
_entity_poly.entity_id
_entity_poly.type
_entity_poly.pdbx_seq_one_letter_code
_entity_poly.pdbx_strand_id
1 'polypeptide(L)'
;MLDTASIPTQTPPALSDDADVLAATPEKAMTDAAPAGASTATGSIRTRGSNPTGAIRTLGSNPATAPIVLHPGDSLSSGRRLLYVILLGALTALGPFTIDLYLPAFPVLEADFDTTAAAIQLTLTGTMIGFGLGQLIVGPLSDKVGRRLPLLSVTALHVLASVAAALAPSLELLSVARVLMGAGAAAGGVVAAAIVRDLFGGRRLVVMLSRLALVSGVAPVLAPLVGSALLLVMPWRGVFVVLALYGAVMLVSAIAFVPETLPPARRRERGTTTVWQRYRSVFSDRVFIGVLIIGGMTFSGLFSYLSASSFLFQGMYAFSPQEYGVLFAVNSVGVVAGVQTAARLAARFGPQWVLAVSTATLVVASVAIIVTDQLGLGLWGTIVPLFVFMTACGFTFPCVQVLALDRHGKAAGTAQSIIGATNFGVAGIISPLVGAIATGAGITATTMASVMVGCAVVGVLALWIIVRPRTVEQLTP
;
A
#
# COMPACT_ATOMS: atom_id res chain seq x y z
N MET A 1 14.05 -36.30 -56.74
CA MET A 1 13.11 -35.90 -57.81
C MET A 1 12.27 -34.78 -57.23
N LEU A 2 12.74 -33.52 -57.29
CA LEU A 2 12.74 -32.55 -58.39
C LEU A 2 11.42 -31.78 -58.53
N ASP A 3 11.60 -30.50 -58.88
CA ASP A 3 10.69 -29.41 -59.29
C ASP A 3 9.98 -28.61 -58.18
N THR A 4 10.28 -27.33 -57.85
CA THR A 4 10.67 -26.06 -58.52
C THR A 4 9.59 -25.27 -59.28
N ALA A 5 9.57 -23.96 -58.97
CA ALA A 5 9.03 -22.80 -59.72
C ALA A 5 7.51 -22.52 -59.55
N SER A 6 7.00 -21.29 -59.47
CA SER A 6 7.50 -19.95 -59.84
C SER A 6 6.61 -18.83 -59.25
N ILE A 7 7.24 -17.69 -58.94
CA ILE A 7 6.65 -16.36 -58.64
C ILE A 7 6.32 -15.63 -59.96
N PRO A 8 5.35 -14.70 -60.00
CA PRO A 8 5.41 -13.56 -60.90
C PRO A 8 5.38 -12.20 -60.17
N THR A 9 6.38 -11.38 -60.52
CA THR A 9 6.49 -9.93 -60.35
C THR A 9 5.72 -9.19 -61.45
N GLN A 10 5.02 -8.10 -61.12
CA GLN A 10 4.71 -7.02 -62.06
C GLN A 10 4.82 -5.64 -61.39
N THR A 11 5.60 -4.79 -62.04
CA THR A 11 5.89 -3.36 -61.82
C THR A 11 4.81 -2.47 -62.49
N PRO A 12 4.72 -1.16 -62.16
CA PRO A 12 3.56 -0.29 -62.42
C PRO A 12 3.68 0.55 -63.71
N PRO A 13 2.62 1.25 -64.16
CA PRO A 13 2.72 2.25 -65.21
C PRO A 13 2.82 3.69 -64.67
N ALA A 14 3.37 4.53 -65.55
CA ALA A 14 3.88 5.88 -65.35
C ALA A 14 2.85 7.01 -65.59
N LEU A 15 3.31 8.21 -65.25
CA LEU A 15 2.72 9.54 -65.44
C LEU A 15 2.39 9.89 -66.91
N SER A 16 1.36 10.72 -67.10
CA SER A 16 1.27 11.67 -68.21
C SER A 16 0.59 12.96 -67.75
N ASP A 17 1.22 14.07 -68.10
CA ASP A 17 0.74 15.45 -68.04
C ASP A 17 -0.60 15.65 -68.75
N ASP A 18 -1.40 16.60 -68.26
CA ASP A 18 -2.01 17.61 -69.13
C ASP A 18 -2.29 18.88 -68.32
N ALA A 19 -1.80 19.99 -68.86
CA ALA A 19 -1.93 21.35 -68.38
C ALA A 19 -3.17 22.03 -69.00
N ASP A 20 -3.30 23.33 -68.71
CA ASP A 20 -4.08 24.33 -69.44
C ASP A 20 -5.60 24.48 -69.14
N VAL A 21 -6.16 25.66 -68.86
CA VAL A 21 -5.71 27.00 -68.44
C VAL A 21 -6.96 27.80 -67.98
N LEU A 22 -6.72 28.96 -67.35
CA LEU A 22 -7.45 30.25 -67.47
C LEU A 22 -8.81 30.37 -66.74
N ALA A 23 -9.14 31.46 -66.02
CA ALA A 23 -8.60 32.81 -65.92
C ALA A 23 -9.08 33.44 -64.57
N ALA A 24 -8.26 34.20 -63.83
CA ALA A 24 -8.14 35.68 -63.88
C ALA A 24 -9.38 36.41 -63.30
N THR A 25 -9.35 37.42 -62.42
CA THR A 25 -8.36 38.49 -62.12
C THR A 25 -8.84 39.36 -60.92
N PRO A 26 -8.16 40.45 -60.48
CA PRO A 26 -7.93 40.81 -59.07
C PRO A 26 -8.61 42.14 -58.66
N GLU A 27 -8.41 42.69 -57.46
CA GLU A 27 -7.62 43.89 -57.08
C GLU A 27 -8.16 44.28 -55.68
N LYS A 28 -7.47 44.82 -54.67
CA LYS A 28 -6.58 45.99 -54.66
C LYS A 28 -5.94 46.16 -53.27
N ALA A 29 -4.73 46.68 -53.27
CA ALA A 29 -3.88 46.99 -52.13
C ALA A 29 -4.34 48.22 -51.32
N MET A 30 -3.96 48.29 -50.04
CA MET A 30 -3.52 49.56 -49.44
C MET A 30 -2.56 49.31 -48.26
N THR A 31 -1.55 50.17 -48.22
CA THR A 31 -0.34 50.25 -47.41
C THR A 31 -0.59 50.64 -45.94
N ASP A 32 0.29 50.26 -45.01
CA ASP A 32 1.13 51.24 -44.29
C ASP A 32 2.11 50.62 -43.26
N ALA A 33 3.36 51.05 -43.44
CA ALA A 33 4.41 51.40 -42.48
C ALA A 33 4.70 50.56 -41.21
N ALA A 34 5.93 50.02 -41.18
CA ALA A 34 6.69 49.73 -39.96
C ALA A 34 7.37 50.99 -39.41
N PRO A 35 7.75 50.98 -38.12
CA PRO A 35 9.08 51.46 -37.77
C PRO A 35 9.88 50.40 -36.98
N ALA A 36 11.18 50.45 -37.21
CA ALA A 36 12.20 49.60 -36.62
C ALA A 36 12.50 49.96 -35.15
N GLY A 37 12.98 48.96 -34.40
CA GLY A 37 13.99 49.17 -33.36
C GLY A 37 13.57 48.87 -31.92
N ALA A 38 13.80 47.62 -31.47
CA ALA A 38 14.32 47.32 -30.12
C ALA A 38 14.65 45.83 -30.01
N SER A 39 15.89 45.48 -30.36
CA SER A 39 16.53 44.21 -30.01
C SER A 39 16.51 44.02 -28.49
N THR A 40 15.70 43.10 -27.99
CA THR A 40 15.83 42.58 -26.61
C THR A 40 16.46 41.20 -26.67
N ALA A 41 17.67 41.15 -26.11
CA ALA A 41 18.57 40.02 -26.11
C ALA A 41 17.92 38.74 -25.59
N THR A 42 17.94 37.69 -26.42
CA THR A 42 17.70 36.32 -25.98
C THR A 42 18.87 35.89 -25.09
N GLY A 43 18.74 36.08 -23.78
CA GLY A 43 19.71 35.60 -22.80
C GLY A 43 19.74 34.07 -22.81
N SER A 44 20.65 33.48 -23.58
CA SER A 44 20.99 32.07 -23.45
C SER A 44 21.72 31.87 -22.11
N ILE A 45 21.00 31.43 -21.09
CA ILE A 45 21.65 30.90 -19.89
C ILE A 45 22.30 29.58 -20.29
N ARG A 46 23.59 29.63 -20.63
CA ARG A 46 24.45 28.43 -20.66
C ARG A 46 24.59 27.93 -19.23
N THR A 47 23.72 27.00 -18.84
CA THR A 47 23.94 26.19 -17.64
C THR A 47 25.11 25.24 -17.93
N ARG A 48 26.21 25.44 -17.20
CA ARG A 48 27.35 24.51 -17.18
C ARG A 48 26.86 23.12 -16.77
N GLY A 49 27.46 22.11 -17.41
CA GLY A 49 27.12 20.69 -17.35
C GLY A 49 26.62 20.16 -16.01
N SER A 50 25.34 19.81 -15.98
CA SER A 50 24.88 18.61 -15.32
C SER A 50 23.75 18.05 -16.18
N ASN A 51 23.91 16.83 -16.70
CA ASN A 51 22.84 16.16 -17.43
C ASN A 51 21.63 16.03 -16.48
N PRO A 52 20.46 16.64 -16.75
CA PRO A 52 19.28 16.42 -15.93
C PRO A 52 18.82 14.99 -16.16
N THR A 53 19.33 14.07 -15.34
CA THR A 53 19.15 12.61 -15.45
C THR A 53 17.75 12.21 -14.97
N GLY A 54 16.72 12.81 -15.54
CA GLY A 54 15.33 12.69 -15.09
C GLY A 54 14.29 13.36 -16.00
N ALA A 55 14.70 14.18 -16.98
CA ALA A 55 13.77 14.73 -17.96
C ALA A 55 13.27 13.61 -18.88
N ILE A 56 12.01 13.20 -18.74
CA ILE A 56 11.34 12.35 -19.72
C ILE A 56 10.76 13.27 -20.79
N ARG A 57 11.27 13.16 -22.02
CA ARG A 57 10.58 13.70 -23.20
C ARG A 57 9.27 12.95 -23.34
N THR A 58 8.16 13.67 -23.41
CA THR A 58 6.88 13.07 -23.79
C THR A 58 7.00 12.42 -25.17
N LEU A 59 6.27 11.33 -25.41
CA LEU A 59 6.10 10.73 -26.74
C LEU A 59 5.22 11.66 -27.59
N GLY A 60 5.75 12.83 -27.96
CA GLY A 60 5.22 13.61 -29.06
C GLY A 60 5.74 13.04 -30.38
N SER A 61 5.02 13.25 -31.48
CA SER A 61 5.46 12.86 -32.83
C SER A 61 6.83 13.42 -33.21
N ASN A 62 7.27 14.50 -32.54
CA ASN A 62 8.61 15.05 -32.65
C ASN A 62 9.30 15.10 -31.27
N PRO A 63 10.34 14.26 -31.03
CA PRO A 63 11.12 14.26 -29.80
C PRO A 63 11.75 15.61 -29.48
N ALA A 64 11.96 16.49 -30.46
CA ALA A 64 12.60 17.80 -30.25
C ALA A 64 11.66 18.86 -29.65
N THR A 65 10.33 18.71 -29.81
CA THR A 65 9.32 19.69 -29.37
C THR A 65 8.42 19.15 -28.24
N ALA A 66 8.69 17.94 -27.78
CA ALA A 66 7.99 17.31 -26.66
C ALA A 66 8.14 18.15 -25.38
N PRO A 67 7.04 18.63 -24.75
CA PRO A 67 7.14 19.40 -23.52
C PRO A 67 7.84 18.59 -22.43
N ILE A 68 8.90 19.15 -21.85
CA ILE A 68 9.61 18.60 -20.70
C ILE A 68 8.79 18.96 -19.47
N VAL A 69 8.04 17.99 -18.94
CA VAL A 69 7.37 18.15 -17.64
C VAL A 69 8.43 17.99 -16.56
N LEU A 70 8.92 19.10 -16.02
CA LEU A 70 9.81 19.10 -14.88
C LEU A 70 8.99 18.85 -13.62
N HIS A 71 9.22 17.72 -12.95
CA HIS A 71 8.59 17.46 -11.66
C HIS A 71 9.29 18.27 -10.57
N PRO A 72 8.57 18.85 -9.58
CA PRO A 72 9.18 19.70 -8.55
C PRO A 72 10.32 19.00 -7.80
N GLY A 73 10.20 17.69 -7.57
CA GLY A 73 11.21 16.87 -6.90
C GLY A 73 12.50 16.67 -7.69
N ASP A 74 12.53 16.96 -8.99
CA ASP A 74 13.75 16.89 -9.80
C ASP A 74 14.74 18.00 -9.48
N SER A 75 14.26 19.10 -8.90
CA SER A 75 15.07 20.22 -8.43
C SER A 75 15.69 19.99 -7.04
N LEU A 76 15.30 18.93 -6.34
CA LEU A 76 15.80 18.65 -4.99
C LEU A 76 17.23 18.08 -5.03
N SER A 77 18.10 18.58 -4.15
CA SER A 77 19.43 18.02 -3.94
C SER A 77 19.37 16.55 -3.49
N SER A 78 20.43 15.78 -3.73
CA SER A 78 20.50 14.37 -3.32
C SER A 78 20.27 14.18 -1.81
N GLY A 79 20.81 15.08 -0.97
CA GLY A 79 20.59 15.06 0.47
C GLY A 79 19.14 15.30 0.87
N ARG A 80 18.46 16.28 0.25
CA ARG A 80 17.03 16.52 0.48
C ARG A 80 16.19 15.33 0.02
N ARG A 81 16.52 14.70 -1.10
CA ARG A 81 15.80 13.50 -1.56
C ARG A 81 15.94 12.33 -0.59
N LEU A 82 17.14 12.12 -0.04
CA LEU A 82 17.36 11.10 1.00
C LEU A 82 16.54 11.41 2.26
N LEU A 83 16.54 12.67 2.71
CA LEU A 83 15.71 13.12 3.84
C LEU A 83 14.23 12.78 3.62
N TYR A 84 13.69 13.03 2.41
CA TYR A 84 12.29 12.69 2.11
C TYR A 84 12.03 11.19 2.15
N VAL A 85 12.97 10.35 1.66
CA VAL A 85 12.82 8.89 1.76
C VAL A 85 12.76 8.46 3.22
N ILE A 86 13.67 8.97 4.06
CA ILE A 86 13.71 8.62 5.48
C ILE A 86 12.46 9.11 6.19
N LEU A 87 12.08 10.38 6.00
CA LEU A 87 10.95 11.00 6.67
C LEU A 87 9.61 10.38 6.25
N LEU A 88 9.37 10.23 4.94
CA LEU A 88 8.13 9.66 4.42
C LEU A 88 8.06 8.15 4.67
N GLY A 89 9.20 7.46 4.64
CA GLY A 89 9.32 6.07 5.05
C GLY A 89 8.97 5.89 6.54
N ALA A 90 9.55 6.69 7.42
CA ALA A 90 9.24 6.68 8.84
C ALA A 90 7.76 7.02 9.10
N LEU A 91 7.21 8.07 8.47
CA LEU A 91 5.77 8.35 8.53
C LEU A 91 4.92 7.15 8.09
N THR A 92 5.36 6.40 7.08
CA THR A 92 4.67 5.18 6.63
C THR A 92 4.78 4.05 7.67
N ALA A 93 5.90 3.94 8.37
CA ALA A 93 6.12 2.96 9.43
C ALA A 93 5.29 3.22 10.69
N LEU A 94 4.71 4.41 10.85
CA LEU A 94 3.81 4.76 11.97
C LEU A 94 2.64 3.77 12.10
N GLY A 95 2.05 3.33 10.98
CA GLY A 95 0.98 2.33 10.98
C GLY A 95 1.42 0.98 11.57
N PRO A 96 2.39 0.28 10.94
CA PRO A 96 2.93 -0.98 11.47
C PRO A 96 3.39 -0.88 12.92
N PHE A 97 4.12 0.17 13.31
CA PHE A 97 4.55 0.34 14.71
C PHE A 97 3.36 0.52 15.67
N THR A 98 2.30 1.21 15.26
CA THR A 98 1.08 1.34 16.07
C THR A 98 0.42 -0.01 16.33
N ILE A 99 0.47 -0.92 15.37
CA ILE A 99 -0.21 -2.22 15.41
C ILE A 99 0.65 -3.26 16.12
N ASP A 100 1.92 -3.38 15.72
CA ASP A 100 2.75 -4.54 16.00
C ASP A 100 3.61 -4.39 17.27
N LEU A 101 3.99 -3.15 17.62
CA LEU A 101 4.92 -2.87 18.72
C LEU A 101 4.37 -3.31 20.09
N TYR A 102 3.05 -3.30 20.26
CA TYR A 102 2.41 -3.64 21.54
C TYR A 102 1.94 -5.10 21.64
N LEU A 103 1.98 -5.87 20.54
CA LEU A 103 1.54 -7.28 20.54
C LEU A 103 2.23 -8.16 21.59
N PRO A 104 3.56 -8.04 21.82
CA PRO A 104 4.22 -8.83 22.86
C PRO A 104 3.68 -8.57 24.27
N ALA A 105 3.05 -7.40 24.51
CA ALA A 105 2.53 -7.01 25.82
C ALA A 105 1.13 -7.57 26.12
N PHE A 106 0.47 -8.26 25.18
CA PHE A 106 -0.93 -8.69 25.32
C PHE A 106 -1.19 -9.54 26.58
N PRO A 107 -0.39 -10.57 26.91
CA PRO A 107 -0.59 -11.33 28.13
C PRO A 107 -0.43 -10.48 29.40
N VAL A 108 0.49 -9.50 29.36
CA VAL A 108 0.69 -8.57 30.48
C VAL A 108 -0.49 -7.62 30.63
N LEU A 109 -1.07 -7.13 29.53
CA LEU A 109 -2.28 -6.31 29.56
C LEU A 109 -3.48 -7.10 30.08
N GLU A 110 -3.63 -8.36 29.67
CA GLU A 110 -4.70 -9.24 30.16
C GLU A 110 -4.65 -9.37 31.68
N ALA A 111 -3.46 -9.61 32.23
CA ALA A 111 -3.25 -9.70 33.67
C ALA A 111 -3.41 -8.36 34.40
N ASP A 112 -2.88 -7.25 33.86
CA ASP A 112 -2.93 -5.92 34.50
C ASP A 112 -4.36 -5.35 34.56
N PHE A 113 -5.21 -5.67 33.58
CA PHE A 113 -6.61 -5.26 33.55
C PHE A 113 -7.58 -6.30 34.12
N ASP A 114 -7.09 -7.45 34.61
CA ASP A 114 -7.90 -8.57 35.10
C ASP A 114 -9.06 -8.91 34.15
N THR A 115 -8.71 -9.19 32.89
CA THR A 115 -9.69 -9.35 31.81
C THR A 115 -9.41 -10.59 30.97
N THR A 116 -10.08 -10.71 29.83
CA THR A 116 -9.92 -11.83 28.90
C THR A 116 -9.07 -11.47 27.70
N ALA A 117 -8.38 -12.46 27.13
CA ALA A 117 -7.67 -12.32 25.86
C ALA A 117 -8.55 -11.72 24.75
N ALA A 118 -9.83 -12.13 24.67
CA ALA A 118 -10.79 -11.59 23.71
C ALA A 118 -11.00 -10.07 23.90
N ALA A 119 -11.09 -9.59 25.14
CA ALA A 119 -11.22 -8.16 25.43
C ALA A 119 -9.95 -7.38 25.05
N ILE A 120 -8.76 -7.93 25.27
CA ILE A 120 -7.50 -7.33 24.79
C ILE A 120 -7.44 -7.31 23.26
N GLN A 121 -7.88 -8.37 22.58
CA GLN A 121 -7.95 -8.42 21.11
C GLN A 121 -8.89 -7.37 20.51
N LEU A 122 -9.92 -6.95 21.25
CA LEU A 122 -10.80 -5.85 20.82
C LEU A 122 -10.05 -4.51 20.74
N THR A 123 -8.97 -4.31 21.50
CA THR A 123 -8.13 -3.10 21.36
C THR A 123 -7.41 -3.05 20.00
N LEU A 124 -6.93 -4.21 19.53
CA LEU A 124 -6.32 -4.34 18.21
C LEU A 124 -7.36 -4.10 17.13
N THR A 125 -8.51 -4.77 17.26
CA THR A 125 -9.67 -4.63 16.39
C THR A 125 -10.09 -3.16 16.25
N GLY A 126 -10.25 -2.44 17.37
CA GLY A 126 -10.59 -1.03 17.37
C GLY A 126 -9.56 -0.17 16.64
N THR A 127 -8.26 -0.48 16.82
CA THR A 127 -7.18 0.17 16.07
C THR A 127 -7.33 -0.03 14.58
N MET A 128 -7.67 -1.24 14.12
CA MET A 128 -7.88 -1.54 12.71
C MET A 128 -9.07 -0.82 12.12
N ILE A 129 -10.20 -0.80 12.83
CA ILE A 129 -11.40 -0.06 12.42
C ILE A 129 -11.06 1.43 12.31
N GLY A 130 -10.39 1.98 13.32
CA GLY A 130 -9.89 3.36 13.31
C GLY A 130 -8.99 3.64 12.11
N PHE A 131 -8.06 2.74 11.81
CA PHE A 131 -7.16 2.84 10.66
C PHE A 131 -7.94 2.84 9.34
N GLY A 132 -8.86 1.89 9.15
CA GLY A 132 -9.69 1.79 7.95
C GLY A 132 -10.57 3.03 7.73
N LEU A 133 -11.23 3.53 8.78
CA LEU A 133 -11.99 4.78 8.73
C LEU A 133 -11.09 5.99 8.43
N GLY A 134 -9.91 6.05 9.05
CA GLY A 134 -8.91 7.06 8.79
C GLY A 134 -8.47 7.08 7.32
N GLN A 135 -8.25 5.91 6.69
CA GLN A 135 -7.90 5.81 5.26
C GLN A 135 -8.97 6.42 4.36
N LEU A 136 -10.25 6.15 4.65
CA LEU A 136 -11.40 6.66 3.88
C LEU A 136 -11.54 8.18 3.96
N ILE A 137 -11.19 8.77 5.10
CA ILE A 137 -11.29 10.21 5.34
C ILE A 137 -10.05 10.94 4.79
N VAL A 138 -8.86 10.46 5.15
CA VAL A 138 -7.61 11.18 4.91
C VAL A 138 -7.29 11.31 3.42
N GLY A 139 -7.53 10.27 2.61
CA GLY A 139 -7.24 10.30 1.17
C GLY A 139 -7.98 11.45 0.46
N PRO A 140 -9.33 11.45 0.45
CA PRO A 140 -10.13 12.51 -0.15
C PRO A 140 -9.88 13.88 0.48
N LEU A 141 -9.69 13.94 1.81
CA LEU A 141 -9.39 15.20 2.50
C LEU A 141 -8.05 15.77 2.02
N SER A 142 -7.01 14.95 1.91
CA SER A 142 -5.68 15.31 1.41
C SER A 142 -5.71 15.86 -0.03
N ASP A 143 -6.56 15.29 -0.88
CA ASP A 143 -6.77 15.82 -2.23
C ASP A 143 -7.51 17.18 -2.23
N LYS A 144 -8.44 17.40 -1.28
CA LYS A 144 -9.27 18.62 -1.22
C LYS A 144 -8.56 19.81 -0.57
N VAL A 145 -7.90 19.61 0.57
CA VAL A 145 -7.35 20.72 1.37
C VAL A 145 -5.83 20.85 1.27
N GLY A 146 -5.16 19.94 0.57
CA GLY A 146 -3.70 19.87 0.46
C GLY A 146 -3.11 18.73 1.29
N ARG A 147 -1.84 18.40 1.05
CA ARG A 147 -1.17 17.25 1.69
C ARG A 147 -0.81 17.53 3.14
N ARG A 148 -0.36 18.75 3.43
CA ARG A 148 0.30 19.08 4.69
C ARG A 148 -0.69 19.07 5.86
N LEU A 149 -1.85 19.72 5.69
CA LEU A 149 -2.81 19.87 6.79
C LEU A 149 -3.30 18.51 7.32
N PRO A 150 -3.81 17.57 6.49
CA PRO A 150 -4.27 16.28 6.99
C PRO A 150 -3.16 15.45 7.61
N LEU A 151 -1.95 15.46 7.03
CA LEU A 151 -0.79 14.76 7.59
C LEU A 151 -0.50 15.23 9.02
N LEU A 152 -0.46 16.55 9.24
CA LEU A 152 -0.17 17.11 10.56
C LEU A 152 -1.30 16.84 11.55
N SER A 153 -2.56 17.06 11.16
CA SER A 153 -3.71 16.89 12.06
C SER A 153 -3.84 15.46 12.59
N VAL A 154 -3.71 14.46 11.73
CA VAL A 154 -3.87 13.06 12.15
C VAL A 154 -2.63 12.50 12.84
N THR A 155 -1.43 12.98 12.49
CA THR A 155 -0.21 12.63 13.26
C THR A 155 -0.30 13.22 14.67
N ALA A 156 -0.81 14.44 14.81
CA ALA A 156 -1.09 15.02 16.12
C ALA A 156 -2.15 14.23 16.90
N LEU A 157 -3.23 13.79 16.25
CA LEU A 157 -4.21 12.89 16.84
C LEU A 157 -3.55 11.60 17.34
N HIS A 158 -2.67 10.99 16.54
CA HIS A 158 -1.93 9.79 16.92
C HIS A 158 -1.07 10.02 18.17
N VAL A 159 -0.36 11.15 18.27
CA VAL A 159 0.45 11.49 19.45
C VAL A 159 -0.43 11.64 20.68
N LEU A 160 -1.51 12.42 20.61
CA LEU A 160 -2.41 12.64 21.74
C LEU A 160 -3.07 11.32 22.19
N ALA A 161 -3.50 10.49 21.24
CA ALA A 161 -4.07 9.18 21.52
C ALA A 161 -3.04 8.21 22.13
N SER A 162 -1.77 8.28 21.71
CA SER A 162 -0.68 7.49 22.30
C SER A 162 -0.41 7.90 23.75
N VAL A 163 -0.46 9.20 24.07
CA VAL A 163 -0.37 9.69 25.45
C VAL A 163 -1.56 9.20 26.27
N ALA A 164 -2.79 9.27 25.73
CA ALA A 164 -3.98 8.76 26.40
C ALA A 164 -3.89 7.25 26.67
N ALA A 165 -3.37 6.46 25.72
CA ALA A 165 -3.13 5.03 25.88
C ALA A 165 -2.09 4.72 26.98
N ALA A 166 -1.01 5.50 27.04
CA ALA A 166 0.02 5.36 28.08
C ALA A 166 -0.52 5.65 29.49
N LEU A 167 -1.45 6.58 29.60
CA LEU A 167 -2.07 7.01 30.86
C LEU A 167 -3.37 6.25 31.18
N ALA A 168 -3.75 5.25 30.40
CA ALA A 168 -5.03 4.57 30.54
C ALA A 168 -5.11 3.79 31.88
N PRO A 169 -6.08 4.14 32.77
CA PRO A 169 -6.32 3.41 34.00
C PRO A 169 -7.30 2.24 33.79
N SER A 170 -8.05 2.23 32.68
CA SER A 170 -9.04 1.21 32.36
C SER A 170 -8.94 0.75 30.90
N LEU A 171 -9.48 -0.43 30.63
CA LEU A 171 -9.49 -1.02 29.31
C LEU A 171 -10.34 -0.21 28.31
N GLU A 172 -11.42 0.45 28.76
CA GLU A 172 -12.24 1.27 27.88
C GLU A 172 -11.48 2.49 27.36
N LEU A 173 -10.76 3.20 28.24
CA LEU A 173 -9.94 4.35 27.81
C LEU A 173 -8.83 3.90 26.87
N LEU A 174 -8.17 2.77 27.19
CA LEU A 174 -7.18 2.19 26.29
C LEU A 174 -7.81 1.87 24.93
N SER A 175 -8.97 1.23 24.90
CA SER A 175 -9.68 0.86 23.66
C SER A 175 -10.03 2.08 22.80
N VAL A 176 -10.59 3.13 23.40
CA VAL A 176 -10.90 4.39 22.70
C VAL A 176 -9.62 5.04 22.17
N ALA A 177 -8.59 5.13 23.00
CA ALA A 177 -7.29 5.66 22.59
C ALA A 177 -6.72 4.86 21.41
N ARG A 178 -6.80 3.54 21.43
CA ARG A 178 -6.35 2.64 20.36
C ARG A 178 -7.09 2.86 19.04
N VAL A 179 -8.42 3.06 19.08
CA VAL A 179 -9.20 3.47 17.89
C VAL A 179 -8.67 4.78 17.31
N LEU A 180 -8.46 5.79 18.15
CA LEU A 180 -7.94 7.09 17.73
C LEU A 180 -6.50 7.02 17.22
N MET A 181 -5.65 6.17 17.81
CA MET A 181 -4.29 5.91 17.33
C MET A 181 -4.32 5.31 15.92
N GLY A 182 -5.22 4.36 15.65
CA GLY A 182 -5.42 3.79 14.32
C GLY A 182 -5.81 4.86 13.29
N ALA A 183 -6.81 5.68 13.63
CA ALA A 183 -7.25 6.78 12.77
C ALA A 183 -6.12 7.80 12.51
N GLY A 184 -5.32 8.11 13.55
CA GLY A 184 -4.17 9.00 13.46
C GLY A 184 -3.03 8.45 12.60
N ALA A 185 -2.80 7.13 12.64
CA ALA A 185 -1.74 6.47 11.88
C ALA A 185 -2.07 6.27 10.39
N ALA A 186 -3.35 6.39 10.00
CA ALA A 186 -3.80 6.13 8.62
C ALA A 186 -3.13 7.05 7.57
N ALA A 187 -2.79 8.29 7.91
CA ALA A 187 -2.23 9.19 6.91
C ALA A 187 -0.81 8.88 6.48
N GLY A 188 -0.05 8.19 7.33
CA GLY A 188 1.38 7.95 7.12
C GLY A 188 1.66 7.46 5.72
N GLY A 189 1.17 6.26 5.37
CA GLY A 189 1.39 5.67 4.05
C GLY A 189 0.65 6.37 2.91
N VAL A 190 -0.61 6.77 3.13
CA VAL A 190 -1.46 7.36 2.07
C VAL A 190 -0.92 8.69 1.60
N VAL A 191 -0.64 9.58 2.56
CA VAL A 191 -0.18 10.94 2.27
C VAL A 191 1.29 10.91 1.87
N ALA A 192 2.13 10.03 2.44
CA ALA A 192 3.50 9.84 1.97
C ALA A 192 3.57 9.43 0.49
N ALA A 193 2.80 8.42 0.07
CA ALA A 193 2.74 7.99 -1.31
C ALA A 193 2.14 9.09 -2.23
N ALA A 194 1.19 9.88 -1.74
CA ALA A 194 0.67 11.03 -2.48
C ALA A 194 1.72 12.14 -2.66
N ILE A 195 2.45 12.51 -1.61
CA ILE A 195 3.56 13.48 -1.67
C ILE A 195 4.62 13.04 -2.67
N VAL A 196 5.00 11.75 -2.66
CA VAL A 196 5.97 11.21 -3.63
C VAL A 196 5.46 11.33 -5.06
N ARG A 197 4.17 11.06 -5.31
CA ARG A 197 3.54 11.23 -6.64
C ARG A 197 3.43 12.69 -7.07
N ASP A 198 3.24 13.61 -6.12
CA ASP A 198 3.17 15.05 -6.42
C ASP A 198 4.57 15.63 -6.73
N LEU A 199 5.63 15.02 -6.21
CA LEU A 199 7.02 15.48 -6.35
C LEU A 199 7.81 14.82 -7.47
N PHE A 200 7.56 13.55 -7.79
CA PHE A 200 8.41 12.79 -8.72
C PHE A 200 7.59 12.17 -9.85
N GLY A 201 8.22 12.03 -11.03
CA GLY A 201 7.65 11.32 -12.17
C GLY A 201 8.58 10.26 -12.73
N GLY A 202 8.04 9.44 -13.64
CA GLY A 202 8.83 8.48 -14.42
C GLY A 202 9.62 7.46 -13.58
N ARG A 203 10.85 7.16 -14.02
CA ARG A 203 11.75 6.22 -13.33
C ARG A 203 12.01 6.62 -11.88
N ARG A 204 12.08 7.92 -11.58
CA ARG A 204 12.34 8.41 -10.21
C ARG A 204 11.15 8.15 -9.30
N LEU A 205 9.93 8.33 -9.79
CA LEU A 205 8.72 7.97 -9.05
C LEU A 205 8.74 6.49 -8.64
N VAL A 206 9.04 5.60 -9.59
CA VAL A 206 9.13 4.16 -9.33
C VAL A 206 10.16 3.85 -8.23
N VAL A 207 11.35 4.46 -8.29
CA VAL A 207 12.39 4.28 -7.27
C VAL A 207 11.93 4.77 -5.89
N MET A 208 11.31 5.95 -5.82
CA MET A 208 10.87 6.52 -4.54
C MET A 208 9.72 5.71 -3.92
N LEU A 209 8.74 5.29 -4.72
CA LEU A 209 7.66 4.40 -4.25
C LEU A 209 8.19 3.03 -3.82
N SER A 210 9.18 2.47 -4.53
CA SER A 210 9.83 1.20 -4.15
C SER A 210 10.56 1.32 -2.81
N ARG A 211 11.19 2.47 -2.53
CA ARG A 211 11.84 2.72 -1.23
C ARG A 211 10.82 2.83 -0.10
N LEU A 212 9.69 3.50 -0.33
CA LEU A 212 8.60 3.53 0.65
C LEU A 212 8.07 2.12 0.92
N ALA A 213 7.82 1.33 -0.14
CA ALA A 213 7.36 -0.06 -0.02
C ALA A 213 8.36 -0.93 0.77
N LEU A 214 9.67 -0.73 0.58
CA LEU A 214 10.70 -1.41 1.36
C LEU A 214 10.58 -1.09 2.85
N VAL A 215 10.42 0.19 3.21
CA VAL A 215 10.25 0.60 4.61
C VAL A 215 8.96 0.00 5.20
N SER A 216 7.86 0.01 4.44
CA SER A 216 6.61 -0.64 4.83
C SER A 216 6.77 -2.14 5.05
N GLY A 217 7.62 -2.83 4.29
CA GLY A 217 7.88 -4.26 4.46
C GLY A 217 8.81 -4.58 5.64
N VAL A 218 9.75 -3.70 5.96
CA VAL A 218 10.69 -3.87 7.09
C VAL A 218 10.04 -3.53 8.43
N ALA A 219 9.12 -2.56 8.46
CA ALA A 219 8.53 -2.10 9.72
C ALA A 219 7.83 -3.21 10.53
N PRO A 220 7.03 -4.13 9.95
CA PRO A 220 6.45 -5.27 10.66
C PRO A 220 7.47 -6.30 11.17
N VAL A 221 8.70 -6.33 10.62
CA VAL A 221 9.79 -7.16 11.16
C VAL A 221 10.33 -6.52 12.43
N LEU A 222 10.58 -5.21 12.37
CA LEU A 222 11.23 -4.48 13.45
C LEU A 222 10.30 -4.20 14.63
N ALA A 223 9.01 -3.90 14.37
CA ALA A 223 8.11 -3.44 15.41
C ALA A 223 7.92 -4.47 16.55
N PRO A 224 7.59 -5.76 16.32
CA PRO A 224 7.51 -6.74 17.39
C PRO A 224 8.84 -6.96 18.14
N LEU A 225 9.96 -6.94 17.43
CA LEU A 225 11.30 -7.06 18.03
C LEU A 225 11.58 -5.90 18.99
N VAL A 226 11.39 -4.67 18.52
CA VAL A 226 11.54 -3.48 19.36
C VAL A 226 10.56 -3.53 20.53
N GLY A 227 9.32 -3.94 20.30
CA GLY A 227 8.30 -4.09 21.34
C GLY A 227 8.72 -5.07 22.44
N SER A 228 9.19 -6.25 22.03
CA SER A 228 9.68 -7.28 22.95
C SER A 228 10.94 -6.85 23.72
N ALA A 229 11.80 -6.05 23.11
CA ALA A 229 13.00 -5.50 23.74
C ALA A 229 12.64 -4.39 24.75
N LEU A 230 11.66 -3.54 24.44
CA LEU A 230 11.18 -2.52 25.37
C LEU A 230 10.63 -3.14 26.65
N LEU A 231 9.87 -4.24 26.55
CA LEU A 231 9.31 -4.94 27.71
C LEU A 231 10.37 -5.51 28.68
N LEU A 232 11.66 -5.55 28.32
CA LEU A 232 12.74 -5.90 29.25
C LEU A 232 13.08 -4.79 30.24
N VAL A 233 12.84 -3.53 29.86
CA VAL A 233 13.34 -2.36 30.59
C VAL A 233 12.24 -1.40 31.04
N MET A 234 11.02 -1.58 30.56
CA MET A 234 9.88 -0.74 30.92
C MET A 234 8.56 -1.53 30.93
N PRO A 235 7.56 -1.08 31.72
CA PRO A 235 6.22 -1.66 31.68
C PRO A 235 5.54 -1.41 30.33
N TRP A 236 4.44 -2.11 30.07
CA TRP A 236 3.69 -2.01 28.81
C TRP A 236 3.25 -0.58 28.47
N ARG A 237 2.96 0.25 29.49
CA ARG A 237 2.64 1.68 29.31
C ARG A 237 3.76 2.45 28.61
N GLY A 238 5.02 2.07 28.86
CA GLY A 238 6.19 2.65 28.22
C GLY A 238 6.21 2.46 26.69
N VAL A 239 5.62 1.37 26.17
CA VAL A 239 5.49 1.15 24.72
C VAL A 239 4.67 2.25 24.07
N PHE A 240 3.59 2.70 24.72
CA PHE A 240 2.76 3.81 24.24
C PHE A 240 3.47 5.17 24.36
N VAL A 241 4.31 5.37 25.38
CA VAL A 241 5.18 6.55 25.49
C VAL A 241 6.16 6.60 24.32
N VAL A 242 6.79 5.48 23.97
CA VAL A 242 7.69 5.40 22.80
C VAL A 242 6.96 5.73 21.50
N LEU A 243 5.73 5.25 21.31
CA LEU A 243 4.89 5.62 20.16
C LEU A 243 4.53 7.10 20.15
N ALA A 244 4.20 7.69 21.31
CA ALA A 244 3.93 9.12 21.43
C ALA A 244 5.16 9.96 21.04
N LEU A 245 6.35 9.59 21.53
CA LEU A 245 7.61 10.24 21.19
C LEU A 245 7.94 10.10 19.71
N TYR A 246 7.81 8.89 19.16
CA TYR A 246 8.02 8.64 17.74
C TYR A 246 7.08 9.48 16.87
N GLY A 247 5.79 9.49 17.18
CA GLY A 247 4.79 10.33 16.52
C GLY A 247 5.10 11.83 16.65
N ALA A 248 5.58 12.29 17.82
CA ALA A 248 5.94 13.68 18.05
C ALA A 248 7.16 14.09 17.21
N VAL A 249 8.19 13.25 17.16
CA VAL A 249 9.36 13.45 16.29
C VAL A 249 8.92 13.52 14.82
N MET A 250 8.02 12.63 14.38
CA MET A 250 7.47 12.66 13.02
C MET A 250 6.63 13.90 12.76
N LEU A 251 5.82 14.35 13.72
CA LEU A 251 5.01 15.56 13.61
C LEU A 251 5.89 16.80 13.47
N VAL A 252 6.88 16.97 14.36
CA VAL A 252 7.84 18.09 14.31
C VAL A 252 8.63 18.07 13.01
N SER A 253 9.09 16.89 12.58
CA SER A 253 9.81 16.73 11.32
C SER A 253 8.93 17.06 10.11
N ALA A 254 7.65 16.68 10.13
CA ALA A 254 6.70 17.04 9.08
C ALA A 254 6.41 18.54 9.05
N ILE A 255 6.29 19.19 10.21
CA ILE A 255 6.11 20.65 10.30
C ILE A 255 7.32 21.36 9.66
N ALA A 256 8.54 20.91 9.98
CA ALA A 256 9.78 21.55 9.55
C ALA A 256 10.13 21.27 8.08
N PHE A 257 9.92 20.04 7.59
CA PHE A 257 10.52 19.59 6.32
C PHE A 257 9.51 19.20 5.23
N VAL A 258 8.23 19.03 5.54
CA VAL A 258 7.20 18.68 4.55
C VAL A 258 6.44 19.94 4.11
N PRO A 259 6.76 20.51 2.93
CA PRO A 259 6.01 21.63 2.38
C PRO A 259 4.65 21.17 1.85
N GLU A 260 3.78 22.13 1.57
CA GLU A 260 2.55 21.85 0.83
C GLU A 260 2.89 21.46 -0.61
N THR A 261 2.57 20.22 -0.98
CA THR A 261 2.88 19.66 -2.31
C THR A 261 1.67 19.66 -3.24
N LEU A 262 0.47 20.01 -2.77
CA LEU A 262 -0.73 20.22 -3.58
C LEU A 262 -1.29 21.65 -3.41
N PRO A 263 -0.75 22.64 -4.14
CA PRO A 263 -1.20 24.03 -4.12
C PRO A 263 -2.66 24.20 -4.59
N PRO A 264 -3.38 25.23 -4.11
CA PRO A 264 -4.78 25.50 -4.46
C PRO A 264 -5.09 25.48 -5.97
N ALA A 265 -4.19 25.98 -6.81
CA ALA A 265 -4.35 26.00 -8.26
C ALA A 265 -4.54 24.59 -8.87
N ARG A 266 -3.80 23.59 -8.36
CA ARG A 266 -3.88 22.19 -8.84
C ARG A 266 -5.02 21.40 -8.19
N ARG A 267 -5.70 21.94 -7.18
CA ARG A 267 -6.85 21.29 -6.52
C ARG A 267 -8.10 21.29 -7.40
N ARG A 268 -8.21 22.25 -8.33
CA ARG A 268 -9.38 22.47 -9.19
C ARG A 268 -9.33 21.72 -10.54
N GLU A 269 -8.17 21.22 -10.96
CA GLU A 269 -7.99 20.60 -12.29
C GLU A 269 -8.48 19.14 -12.40
N ARG A 270 -8.89 18.50 -11.30
CA ARG A 270 -9.27 17.07 -11.33
C ARG A 270 -10.74 16.85 -11.74
N GLY A 271 -11.00 17.03 -13.03
CA GLY A 271 -11.98 16.29 -13.83
C GLY A 271 -13.48 16.50 -13.57
N THR A 272 -14.26 16.51 -14.65
CA THR A 272 -15.74 16.57 -14.66
C THR A 272 -16.42 15.33 -14.07
N THR A 273 -15.66 14.26 -13.76
CA THR A 273 -16.21 13.04 -13.18
C THR A 273 -16.47 13.18 -11.69
N THR A 274 -17.70 12.90 -11.27
CA THR A 274 -18.09 12.96 -9.86
C THR A 274 -17.41 11.86 -9.04
N VAL A 275 -17.25 12.08 -7.74
CA VAL A 275 -16.77 11.05 -6.79
C VAL A 275 -17.59 9.77 -6.96
N TRP A 276 -18.90 9.92 -7.10
CA TRP A 276 -19.83 8.80 -7.27
C TRP A 276 -19.57 7.99 -8.54
N GLN A 277 -19.29 8.64 -9.67
CA GLN A 277 -18.95 7.94 -10.91
C GLN A 277 -17.67 7.10 -10.76
N ARG A 278 -16.67 7.56 -10.00
CA ARG A 278 -15.46 6.78 -9.72
C ARG A 278 -15.75 5.55 -8.86
N TYR A 279 -16.53 5.71 -7.79
CA TYR A 279 -16.95 4.58 -6.96
C TYR A 279 -17.77 3.56 -7.77
N ARG A 280 -18.75 4.02 -8.56
CA ARG A 280 -19.55 3.15 -9.43
C ARG A 280 -18.69 2.41 -10.45
N SER A 281 -17.72 3.08 -11.07
CA SER A 281 -16.81 2.45 -12.03
C SER A 281 -16.03 1.30 -11.40
N VAL A 282 -15.55 1.47 -10.17
CA VAL A 282 -14.74 0.48 -9.46
C VAL A 282 -15.60 -0.69 -8.98
N PHE A 283 -16.77 -0.43 -8.40
CA PHE A 283 -17.70 -1.48 -7.96
C PHE A 283 -18.47 -2.15 -9.10
N SER A 284 -18.40 -1.65 -10.33
CA SER A 284 -18.96 -2.34 -11.50
C SER A 284 -17.97 -3.34 -12.12
N ASP A 285 -16.69 -3.29 -11.74
CA ASP A 285 -15.68 -4.23 -12.21
C ASP A 285 -15.65 -5.49 -11.32
N ARG A 286 -16.07 -6.61 -11.91
CA ARG A 286 -16.05 -7.92 -11.25
C ARG A 286 -14.65 -8.33 -10.78
N VAL A 287 -13.60 -8.01 -11.55
CA VAL A 287 -12.22 -8.39 -11.22
C VAL A 287 -11.80 -7.61 -9.99
N PHE A 288 -12.10 -6.30 -9.95
CA PHE A 288 -11.86 -5.47 -8.78
C PHE A 288 -12.56 -6.01 -7.53
N ILE A 289 -13.86 -6.33 -7.60
CA ILE A 289 -14.59 -6.90 -6.45
C ILE A 289 -13.95 -8.21 -5.99
N GLY A 290 -13.61 -9.10 -6.92
CA GLY A 290 -13.00 -10.38 -6.60
C GLY A 290 -11.66 -10.23 -5.88
N VAL A 291 -10.76 -9.38 -6.41
CA VAL A 291 -9.46 -9.14 -5.76
C VAL A 291 -9.57 -8.32 -4.48
N LEU A 292 -10.59 -7.47 -4.36
CA LEU A 292 -10.90 -6.75 -3.12
C LEU A 292 -11.27 -7.74 -2.00
N ILE A 293 -12.12 -8.73 -2.29
CA ILE A 293 -12.49 -9.80 -1.35
C ILE A 293 -11.25 -10.63 -0.99
N ILE A 294 -10.45 -11.04 -1.98
CA ILE A 294 -9.22 -11.82 -1.75
C ILE A 294 -8.25 -11.06 -0.85
N GLY A 295 -8.02 -9.78 -1.13
CA GLY A 295 -7.17 -8.90 -0.33
C GLY A 295 -7.69 -8.78 1.11
N GLY A 296 -8.98 -8.48 1.26
CA GLY A 296 -9.62 -8.36 2.56
C GLY A 296 -9.51 -9.63 3.39
N MET A 297 -9.88 -10.79 2.82
CA MET A 297 -9.80 -12.07 3.52
C MET A 297 -8.36 -12.49 3.85
N THR A 298 -7.41 -12.29 2.94
CA THR A 298 -6.01 -12.61 3.22
C THR A 298 -5.47 -11.74 4.37
N PHE A 299 -5.85 -10.47 4.39
CA PHE A 299 -5.50 -9.57 5.48
C PHE A 299 -6.19 -9.98 6.79
N SER A 300 -7.47 -10.37 6.76
CA SER A 300 -8.18 -10.90 7.93
C SER A 300 -7.54 -12.18 8.49
N GLY A 301 -7.10 -13.10 7.62
CA GLY A 301 -6.37 -14.30 8.04
C GLY A 301 -5.02 -13.98 8.69
N LEU A 302 -4.26 -13.03 8.11
CA LEU A 302 -3.03 -12.52 8.74
C LEU A 302 -3.32 -11.90 10.11
N PHE A 303 -4.42 -11.13 10.25
CA PHE A 303 -4.76 -10.48 11.50
C PHE A 303 -5.32 -11.41 12.56
N SER A 304 -5.95 -12.52 12.17
CA SER A 304 -6.29 -13.62 13.07
C SER A 304 -5.03 -14.18 13.74
N TYR A 305 -3.91 -14.30 13.01
CA TYR A 305 -2.62 -14.64 13.61
C TYR A 305 -2.11 -13.51 14.54
N LEU A 306 -2.12 -12.25 14.11
CA LEU A 306 -1.63 -11.13 14.94
C LEU A 306 -2.38 -11.02 16.28
N SER A 307 -3.70 -11.22 16.29
CA SER A 307 -4.51 -11.11 17.51
C SER A 307 -4.35 -12.29 18.46
N ALA A 308 -4.10 -13.49 17.94
CA ALA A 308 -4.07 -14.74 18.69
C ALA A 308 -2.66 -15.16 19.14
N SER A 309 -1.64 -14.81 18.36
CA SER A 309 -0.29 -15.37 18.48
C SER A 309 0.39 -15.10 19.81
N SER A 310 0.22 -13.92 20.40
CA SER A 310 0.83 -13.61 21.70
C SER A 310 0.32 -14.54 22.80
N PHE A 311 -0.99 -14.76 22.88
CA PHE A 311 -1.60 -15.71 23.83
C PHE A 311 -1.25 -17.16 23.51
N LEU A 312 -1.23 -17.54 22.23
CA LEU A 312 -0.88 -18.88 21.80
C LEU A 312 0.58 -19.23 22.16
N PHE A 313 1.53 -18.40 21.72
CA PHE A 313 2.94 -18.72 21.85
C PHE A 313 3.49 -18.40 23.25
N GLN A 314 3.11 -17.28 23.86
CA GLN A 314 3.60 -16.94 25.21
C GLN A 314 2.80 -17.64 26.32
N GLY A 315 1.50 -17.86 26.11
CA GLY A 315 0.63 -18.55 27.07
C GLY A 315 0.75 -20.07 26.98
N MET A 316 0.38 -20.67 25.84
CA MET A 316 0.37 -22.14 25.72
C MET A 316 1.76 -22.75 25.47
N TYR A 317 2.56 -22.15 24.60
CA TYR A 317 3.91 -22.64 24.29
C TYR A 317 5.01 -22.05 25.20
N ALA A 318 4.63 -21.24 26.19
CA ALA A 318 5.53 -20.65 27.20
C ALA A 318 6.71 -19.84 26.62
N PHE A 319 6.55 -19.23 25.44
CA PHE A 319 7.56 -18.33 24.88
C PHE A 319 7.76 -17.11 25.77
N SER A 320 9.02 -16.72 25.95
CA SER A 320 9.37 -15.38 26.41
C SER A 320 8.94 -14.32 25.37
N PRO A 321 8.77 -13.05 25.78
CA PRO A 321 8.51 -11.96 24.83
C PRO A 321 9.57 -11.87 23.73
N GLN A 322 10.82 -12.23 24.02
CA GLN A 322 11.95 -12.19 23.08
C GLN A 322 11.83 -13.28 22.01
N GLU A 323 11.52 -14.51 22.40
CA GLU A 323 11.26 -15.61 21.46
C GLU A 323 10.05 -15.30 20.58
N TYR A 324 9.02 -14.68 21.16
CA TYR A 324 7.87 -14.19 20.40
C TYR A 324 8.26 -13.10 19.38
N GLY A 325 9.11 -12.14 19.77
CA GLY A 325 9.67 -11.13 18.86
C GLY A 325 10.44 -11.76 17.69
N VAL A 326 11.26 -12.78 17.95
CA VAL A 326 12.00 -13.53 16.92
C VAL A 326 11.06 -14.28 15.98
N LEU A 327 10.03 -14.96 16.51
CA LEU A 327 9.01 -15.64 15.70
C LEU A 327 8.32 -14.67 14.73
N PHE A 328 7.94 -13.49 15.21
CA PHE A 328 7.36 -12.45 14.38
C PHE A 328 8.33 -11.97 13.30
N ALA A 329 9.60 -11.76 13.65
CA ALA A 329 10.62 -11.35 12.69
C ALA A 329 10.77 -12.38 11.56
N VAL A 330 10.81 -13.68 11.89
CA VAL A 330 10.88 -14.77 10.92
C VAL A 330 9.65 -14.76 10.00
N ASN A 331 8.44 -14.65 10.55
CA ASN A 331 7.21 -14.56 9.74
C ASN A 331 7.19 -13.33 8.83
N SER A 332 7.63 -12.17 9.32
CA SER A 332 7.72 -10.94 8.55
C SER A 332 8.77 -11.04 7.43
N VAL A 333 9.89 -11.73 7.64
CA VAL A 333 10.84 -12.06 6.57
C VAL A 333 10.18 -12.94 5.49
N GLY A 334 9.37 -13.92 5.89
CA GLY A 334 8.57 -14.74 4.98
C GLY A 334 7.61 -13.90 4.12
N VAL A 335 6.87 -12.97 4.73
CA VAL A 335 5.98 -12.03 4.01
C VAL A 335 6.77 -11.21 3.00
N VAL A 336 7.89 -10.60 3.41
CA VAL A 336 8.72 -9.78 2.52
C VAL A 336 9.28 -10.62 1.38
N ALA A 337 9.80 -11.81 1.65
CA ALA A 337 10.28 -12.74 0.63
C ALA A 337 9.16 -13.08 -0.37
N GLY A 338 7.94 -13.33 0.13
CA GLY A 338 6.75 -13.56 -0.68
C GLY A 338 6.42 -12.38 -1.60
N VAL A 339 6.39 -11.15 -1.08
CA VAL A 339 6.12 -9.92 -1.86
C VAL A 339 7.14 -9.76 -2.99
N GLN A 340 8.42 -9.88 -2.66
CA GLN A 340 9.51 -9.69 -3.64
C GLN A 340 9.52 -10.78 -4.71
N THR A 341 9.14 -12.01 -4.32
CA THR A 341 9.10 -13.16 -5.23
C THR A 341 7.87 -13.08 -6.12
N ALA A 342 6.69 -12.77 -5.57
CA ALA A 342 5.46 -12.59 -6.33
C ALA A 342 5.55 -11.51 -7.39
N ALA A 343 6.19 -10.36 -7.11
CA ALA A 343 6.39 -9.33 -8.11
C ALA A 343 7.12 -9.86 -9.36
N ARG A 344 8.13 -10.72 -9.16
CA ARG A 344 8.89 -11.35 -10.25
C ARG A 344 8.08 -12.43 -10.97
N LEU A 345 7.38 -13.29 -10.23
CA LEU A 345 6.54 -14.33 -10.85
C LEU A 345 5.35 -13.73 -11.59
N ALA A 346 4.73 -12.68 -11.07
CA ALA A 346 3.61 -12.01 -11.70
C ALA A 346 4.00 -11.40 -13.05
N ALA A 347 5.21 -10.85 -13.17
CA ALA A 347 5.74 -10.35 -14.43
C ALA A 347 5.96 -11.47 -15.47
N ARG A 348 6.25 -12.71 -15.04
CA ARG A 348 6.54 -13.84 -15.94
C ARG A 348 5.31 -14.68 -16.29
N PHE A 349 4.43 -14.92 -15.31
CA PHE A 349 3.32 -15.87 -15.42
C PHE A 349 1.94 -15.21 -15.32
N GLY A 350 1.88 -13.91 -15.02
CA GLY A 350 0.64 -13.18 -14.75
C GLY A 350 0.25 -13.20 -13.27
N PRO A 351 -0.22 -12.06 -12.70
CA PRO A 351 -0.58 -11.96 -11.29
C PRO A 351 -1.74 -12.88 -10.89
N GLN A 352 -2.67 -13.19 -11.81
CA GLN A 352 -3.83 -14.05 -11.54
C GLN A 352 -3.46 -15.50 -11.22
N TRP A 353 -2.38 -16.01 -11.82
CA TRP A 353 -1.89 -17.37 -11.56
C TRP A 353 -1.06 -17.45 -10.29
N VAL A 354 -0.27 -16.42 -10.00
CA VAL A 354 0.39 -16.29 -8.70
C VAL A 354 -0.64 -16.24 -7.58
N LEU A 355 -1.75 -15.52 -7.78
CA LEU A 355 -2.87 -15.45 -6.84
C LEU A 355 -3.58 -16.81 -6.66
N ALA A 356 -3.68 -17.63 -7.71
CA ALA A 356 -4.23 -18.98 -7.62
C ALA A 356 -3.39 -19.91 -6.76
N VAL A 357 -2.06 -19.88 -6.94
CA VAL A 357 -1.14 -20.67 -6.13
C VAL A 357 -1.10 -20.16 -4.69
N SER A 358 -1.07 -18.84 -4.48
CA SER A 358 -1.01 -18.27 -3.13
C SER A 358 -2.27 -18.60 -2.32
N THR A 359 -3.46 -18.43 -2.90
CA THR A 359 -4.73 -18.73 -2.22
C THR A 359 -4.90 -20.21 -1.91
N ALA A 360 -4.48 -21.12 -2.80
CA ALA A 360 -4.43 -22.55 -2.50
C ALA A 360 -3.44 -22.85 -1.35
N THR A 361 -2.27 -22.21 -1.35
CA THR A 361 -1.27 -22.36 -0.29
C THR A 361 -1.81 -21.87 1.05
N LEU A 362 -2.55 -20.75 1.09
CA LEU A 362 -3.19 -20.26 2.31
C LEU A 362 -4.15 -21.30 2.91
N VAL A 363 -4.96 -21.97 2.08
CA VAL A 363 -5.88 -23.03 2.54
C VAL A 363 -5.08 -24.22 3.07
N VAL A 364 -4.12 -24.74 2.30
CA VAL A 364 -3.33 -25.91 2.71
C VAL A 364 -2.56 -25.64 3.99
N ALA A 365 -1.90 -24.49 4.10
CA ALA A 365 -1.12 -24.11 5.27
C ALA A 365 -2.00 -23.94 6.52
N SER A 366 -3.16 -23.27 6.40
CA SER A 366 -4.07 -23.09 7.54
C SER A 366 -4.74 -24.40 7.98
N VAL A 367 -5.13 -25.27 7.04
CA VAL A 367 -5.62 -26.62 7.37
C VAL A 367 -4.52 -27.47 8.02
N ALA A 368 -3.29 -27.36 7.54
CA ALA A 368 -2.16 -28.07 8.14
C ALA A 368 -1.92 -27.65 9.60
N ILE A 369 -2.13 -26.39 9.98
CA ILE A 369 -2.07 -25.97 11.40
C ILE A 369 -3.11 -26.76 12.23
N ILE A 370 -4.36 -26.84 11.76
CA ILE A 370 -5.41 -27.59 12.48
C ILE A 370 -5.02 -29.06 12.60
N VAL A 371 -4.66 -29.72 11.49
CA VAL A 371 -4.34 -31.15 11.49
C VAL A 371 -3.15 -31.45 12.40
N THR A 372 -2.09 -30.64 12.35
CA THR A 372 -0.88 -30.86 13.16
C THR A 372 -1.11 -30.60 14.64
N ASP A 373 -1.96 -29.63 15.00
CA ASP A 373 -2.41 -29.37 16.38
C ASP A 373 -3.21 -30.55 16.93
N GLN A 374 -4.19 -31.07 16.16
CA GLN A 374 -5.00 -32.23 16.55
C GLN A 374 -4.20 -33.54 16.65
N LEU A 375 -3.11 -33.67 15.88
CA LEU A 375 -2.18 -34.80 15.97
C LEU A 375 -1.16 -34.66 17.11
N GLY A 376 -1.15 -33.55 17.84
CA GLY A 376 -0.22 -33.32 18.95
C GLY A 376 1.24 -33.17 18.51
N LEU A 377 1.50 -32.68 17.29
CA LEU A 377 2.86 -32.47 16.77
C LEU A 377 3.56 -31.25 17.40
N GLY A 378 2.90 -30.58 18.34
CA GLY A 378 3.43 -29.51 19.17
C GLY A 378 3.84 -28.27 18.39
N LEU A 379 4.85 -27.57 18.93
CA LEU A 379 5.29 -26.25 18.48
C LEU A 379 5.62 -26.22 16.97
N TRP A 380 6.41 -27.18 16.49
CA TRP A 380 6.85 -27.23 15.10
C TRP A 380 5.71 -27.52 14.12
N GLY A 381 4.71 -28.28 14.57
CA GLY A 381 3.46 -28.48 13.84
C GLY A 381 2.73 -27.17 13.57
N THR A 382 2.80 -26.20 14.49
CA THR A 382 2.17 -24.89 14.32
C THR A 382 3.05 -23.91 13.54
N ILE A 383 4.33 -23.76 13.91
CA ILE A 383 5.21 -22.71 13.36
C ILE A 383 5.50 -22.92 11.87
N VAL A 384 5.75 -24.15 11.42
CA VAL A 384 6.16 -24.40 10.02
C VAL A 384 5.02 -24.07 9.04
N PRO A 385 3.79 -24.60 9.20
CA PRO A 385 2.68 -24.22 8.34
C PRO A 385 2.30 -22.74 8.47
N LEU A 386 2.42 -22.16 9.67
CA LEU A 386 2.20 -20.74 9.87
C LEU A 386 3.18 -19.87 9.05
N PHE A 387 4.47 -20.22 9.03
CA PHE A 387 5.45 -19.52 8.20
C PHE A 387 5.10 -19.60 6.70
N VAL A 388 4.63 -20.76 6.24
CA VAL A 388 4.16 -20.95 4.86
C VAL A 388 2.93 -20.08 4.58
N PHE A 389 1.98 -20.01 5.51
CA PHE A 389 0.80 -19.14 5.41
C PHE A 389 1.20 -17.67 5.31
N MET A 390 2.08 -17.19 6.21
CA MET A 390 2.55 -15.81 6.23
C MET A 390 3.31 -15.45 4.94
N THR A 391 4.14 -16.37 4.45
CA THR A 391 4.82 -16.22 3.16
C THR A 391 3.80 -16.10 2.02
N ALA A 392 2.77 -16.96 1.98
CA ALA A 392 1.71 -16.92 0.97
C ALA A 392 0.88 -15.62 1.01
N CYS A 393 0.65 -15.02 2.19
CA CYS A 393 0.07 -13.67 2.29
C CYS A 393 0.91 -12.64 1.52
N GLY A 394 2.24 -12.72 1.65
CA GLY A 394 3.18 -11.89 0.91
C GLY A 394 3.05 -12.03 -0.60
N PHE A 395 2.75 -13.24 -1.11
CA PHE A 395 2.51 -13.44 -2.54
C PHE A 395 1.23 -12.76 -3.04
N THR A 396 0.19 -12.74 -2.22
CA THR A 396 -1.13 -12.20 -2.54
C THR A 396 -1.10 -10.67 -2.68
N PHE A 397 -0.43 -9.95 -1.77
CA PHE A 397 -0.50 -8.49 -1.69
C PHE A 397 -0.16 -7.76 -3.00
N PRO A 398 1.00 -7.96 -3.66
CA PRO A 398 1.31 -7.25 -4.90
C PRO A 398 0.38 -7.66 -6.05
N CYS A 399 -0.07 -8.92 -6.09
CA CYS A 399 -0.96 -9.41 -7.16
C CYS A 399 -2.35 -8.77 -7.09
N VAL A 400 -2.91 -8.64 -5.88
CA VAL A 400 -4.16 -7.91 -5.65
C VAL A 400 -4.01 -6.45 -6.09
N GLN A 401 -2.91 -5.80 -5.72
CA GLN A 401 -2.65 -4.40 -6.07
C GLN A 401 -2.56 -4.19 -7.58
N VAL A 402 -1.84 -5.05 -8.29
CA VAL A 402 -1.70 -4.98 -9.75
C VAL A 402 -3.05 -5.18 -10.43
N LEU A 403 -3.75 -6.28 -10.14
CA LEU A 403 -5.04 -6.59 -10.77
C LEU A 403 -6.12 -5.56 -10.48
N ALA A 404 -6.12 -4.98 -9.29
CA ALA A 404 -7.12 -3.98 -8.91
C ALA A 404 -6.88 -2.62 -9.58
N LEU A 405 -5.62 -2.27 -9.89
CA LEU A 405 -5.28 -0.95 -10.42
C LEU A 405 -5.20 -0.88 -11.93
N ASP A 406 -4.85 -2.00 -12.57
CA ASP A 406 -4.61 -2.08 -14.01
C ASP A 406 -5.75 -1.46 -14.85
N ARG A 407 -7.00 -1.79 -14.49
CA ARG A 407 -8.21 -1.34 -15.22
C ARG A 407 -8.78 0.00 -14.75
N HIS A 408 -8.13 0.66 -13.79
CA HIS A 408 -8.69 1.80 -13.07
C HIS A 408 -7.75 3.02 -13.04
N GLY A 409 -6.96 3.27 -14.08
CA GLY A 409 -6.03 4.42 -14.11
C GLY A 409 -6.63 5.78 -13.69
N LYS A 410 -7.83 6.13 -14.17
CA LYS A 410 -8.54 7.39 -13.81
C LYS A 410 -9.14 7.38 -12.39
N ALA A 411 -9.35 6.20 -11.80
CA ALA A 411 -9.95 6.01 -10.48
C ALA A 411 -8.98 5.34 -9.48
N ALA A 412 -7.68 5.28 -9.79
CA ALA A 412 -6.69 4.49 -9.06
C ALA A 412 -6.56 4.91 -7.60
N GLY A 413 -6.69 6.21 -7.31
CA GLY A 413 -6.72 6.72 -5.93
C GLY A 413 -7.92 6.21 -5.15
N THR A 414 -9.11 6.22 -5.75
CA THR A 414 -10.34 5.68 -5.14
C THR A 414 -10.22 4.17 -4.92
N ALA A 415 -9.73 3.43 -5.93
CA ALA A 415 -9.48 2.00 -5.82
C ALA A 415 -8.53 1.66 -4.66
N GLN A 416 -7.40 2.37 -4.54
CA GLN A 416 -6.46 2.20 -3.42
C GLN A 416 -7.11 2.43 -2.05
N SER A 417 -7.88 3.51 -1.91
CA SER A 417 -8.55 3.82 -0.64
C SER A 417 -9.57 2.74 -0.26
N ILE A 418 -10.32 2.21 -1.23
CA ILE A 418 -11.27 1.11 -0.99
C ILE A 418 -10.53 -0.16 -0.56
N ILE A 419 -9.44 -0.54 -1.25
CA ILE A 419 -8.63 -1.72 -0.87
C ILE A 419 -8.12 -1.58 0.56
N GLY A 420 -7.52 -0.43 0.91
CA GLY A 420 -7.00 -0.19 2.26
C GLY A 420 -8.11 -0.25 3.31
N ALA A 421 -9.24 0.41 3.06
CA ALA A 421 -10.38 0.42 3.97
C ALA A 421 -10.99 -0.97 4.15
N THR A 422 -11.13 -1.75 3.08
CA THR A 422 -11.63 -3.13 3.15
C THR A 422 -10.66 -4.02 3.91
N ASN A 423 -9.36 -3.94 3.62
CA ASN A 423 -8.36 -4.76 4.31
C ASN A 423 -8.41 -4.55 5.82
N PHE A 424 -8.32 -3.30 6.29
CA PHE A 424 -8.34 -3.01 7.73
C PHE A 424 -9.72 -3.16 8.36
N GLY A 425 -10.78 -2.72 7.67
CA GLY A 425 -12.15 -2.77 8.19
C GLY A 425 -12.67 -4.19 8.33
N VAL A 426 -12.49 -5.03 7.30
CA VAL A 426 -12.93 -6.43 7.33
C VAL A 426 -12.07 -7.25 8.28
N ALA A 427 -10.76 -6.98 8.35
CA ALA A 427 -9.91 -7.64 9.34
C ALA A 427 -10.28 -7.26 10.77
N GLY A 428 -10.62 -6.00 11.05
CA GLY A 428 -11.16 -5.60 12.35
C GLY A 428 -12.49 -6.27 12.71
N ILE A 429 -13.37 -6.52 11.73
CA ILE A 429 -14.64 -7.23 11.99
C ILE A 429 -14.42 -8.72 12.26
N ILE A 430 -13.47 -9.35 11.55
CA ILE A 430 -13.23 -10.80 11.61
C ILE A 430 -12.29 -11.18 12.77
N SER A 431 -11.34 -10.32 13.16
CA SER A 431 -10.34 -10.67 14.18
C SER A 431 -10.89 -11.08 15.55
N PRO A 432 -12.00 -10.52 16.07
CA PRO A 432 -12.60 -10.97 17.34
C PRO A 432 -13.18 -12.39 17.29
N LEU A 433 -13.42 -12.93 16.09
CA LEU A 433 -13.99 -14.26 15.93
C LEU A 433 -13.08 -15.34 16.53
N VAL A 434 -11.76 -15.13 16.57
CA VAL A 434 -10.83 -16.07 17.21
C VAL A 434 -11.13 -16.19 18.71
N GLY A 435 -11.30 -15.05 19.40
CA GLY A 435 -11.66 -15.03 20.81
C GLY A 435 -13.05 -15.59 21.07
N ALA A 436 -14.02 -15.37 20.17
CA ALA A 436 -15.36 -15.93 20.27
C ALA A 436 -15.39 -17.46 20.10
N ILE A 437 -14.53 -18.02 19.25
CA ILE A 437 -14.40 -19.48 19.01
C ILE A 437 -13.60 -20.16 20.14
N ALA A 438 -12.74 -19.43 20.85
CA ALA A 438 -11.85 -19.96 21.89
C ALA A 438 -12.56 -20.44 23.18
N THR A 439 -13.85 -20.76 23.13
CA THR A 439 -14.70 -21.08 24.30
C THR A 439 -14.05 -22.09 25.26
N GLY A 440 -13.74 -21.63 26.48
CA GLY A 440 -13.28 -22.45 27.61
C GLY A 440 -11.81 -22.91 27.57
N ALA A 441 -11.29 -23.34 26.42
CA ALA A 441 -9.94 -23.90 26.29
C ALA A 441 -8.83 -22.84 26.08
N GLY A 442 -9.19 -21.56 25.97
CA GLY A 442 -8.26 -20.50 25.63
C GLY A 442 -7.92 -20.47 24.14
N ILE A 443 -7.01 -19.58 23.75
CA ILE A 443 -6.59 -19.42 22.35
C ILE A 443 -5.62 -20.53 21.98
N THR A 444 -6.03 -21.40 21.06
CA THR A 444 -5.22 -22.52 20.56
C THR A 444 -4.81 -22.31 19.11
N ALA A 445 -3.90 -23.15 18.60
CA ALA A 445 -3.53 -23.12 17.19
C ALA A 445 -4.73 -23.45 16.30
N THR A 446 -5.60 -24.37 16.71
CA THR A 446 -6.85 -24.68 16.01
C THR A 446 -7.83 -23.51 15.96
N THR A 447 -8.04 -22.75 17.05
CA THR A 447 -9.02 -21.65 17.05
C THR A 447 -8.57 -20.50 16.15
N MET A 448 -7.27 -20.18 16.17
CA MET A 448 -6.63 -19.24 15.23
C MET A 448 -6.76 -19.73 13.79
N ALA A 449 -6.34 -20.97 13.52
CA ALA A 449 -6.33 -21.52 12.17
C ALA A 449 -7.73 -21.70 11.58
N SER A 450 -8.77 -21.92 12.38
CA SER A 450 -10.16 -22.03 11.92
C SER A 450 -10.65 -20.76 11.22
N VAL A 451 -10.33 -19.59 11.78
CA VAL A 451 -10.64 -18.30 11.16
C VAL A 451 -9.80 -18.10 9.89
N MET A 452 -8.51 -18.46 9.93
CA MET A 452 -7.62 -18.40 8.77
C MET A 452 -8.12 -19.25 7.60
N VAL A 453 -8.58 -20.48 7.86
CA VAL A 453 -9.18 -21.38 6.85
C VAL A 453 -10.43 -20.74 6.25
N GLY A 454 -11.33 -20.22 7.08
CA GLY A 454 -12.55 -19.55 6.62
C GLY A 454 -12.24 -18.40 5.66
N CYS A 455 -11.30 -17.53 6.03
CA CYS A 455 -10.82 -16.45 5.17
C CYS A 455 -10.18 -16.98 3.87
N ALA A 456 -9.30 -17.97 3.96
CA ALA A 456 -8.61 -18.54 2.79
C ALA A 456 -9.59 -19.18 1.80
N VAL A 457 -10.60 -19.91 2.29
CA VAL A 457 -11.66 -20.51 1.47
C VAL A 457 -12.47 -19.44 0.75
N VAL A 458 -12.89 -18.38 1.44
CA VAL A 458 -13.60 -17.26 0.79
C VAL A 458 -12.72 -16.60 -0.27
N GLY A 459 -11.42 -16.46 -0.03
CA GLY A 459 -10.45 -15.97 -1.02
C GLY A 459 -10.37 -16.86 -2.26
N VAL A 460 -10.26 -18.18 -2.09
CA VAL A 460 -10.26 -19.15 -3.20
C VAL A 460 -11.57 -19.07 -4.00
N LEU A 461 -12.71 -19.04 -3.32
CA LEU A 461 -14.02 -18.92 -3.96
C LEU A 461 -14.14 -17.61 -4.76
N ALA A 462 -13.72 -16.48 -4.19
CA ALA A 462 -13.70 -15.19 -4.88
C ALA A 462 -12.82 -15.22 -6.13
N LEU A 463 -11.65 -15.88 -6.07
CA LEU A 463 -10.78 -16.02 -7.22
C LEU A 463 -11.45 -16.81 -8.36
N TRP A 464 -11.96 -18.01 -8.06
CA TRP A 464 -12.46 -18.90 -9.11
C TRP A 464 -13.85 -18.53 -9.62
N ILE A 465 -14.73 -17.98 -8.77
CA ILE A 465 -16.11 -17.65 -9.13
C ILE A 465 -16.22 -16.23 -9.70
N ILE A 466 -15.55 -15.25 -9.07
CA ILE A 466 -15.71 -13.82 -9.39
C ILE A 466 -14.61 -13.35 -10.35
N VAL A 467 -13.34 -13.50 -9.97
CA VAL A 467 -12.21 -13.05 -10.81
C VAL A 467 -12.12 -13.88 -12.09
N ARG A 468 -12.31 -15.20 -11.98
CA ARG A 468 -12.20 -16.18 -13.09
C ARG A 468 -10.87 -15.99 -13.83
N PRO A 469 -9.73 -16.45 -13.26
CA PRO A 469 -8.38 -16.08 -13.73
C PRO A 469 -8.13 -16.34 -15.22
N ARG A 470 -8.79 -17.35 -15.81
CA ARG A 470 -8.70 -17.65 -17.25
C ARG A 470 -9.27 -16.57 -18.18
N THR A 471 -10.13 -15.70 -17.65
CA THR A 471 -10.80 -14.63 -18.39
C THR A 471 -10.14 -13.27 -18.20
N VAL A 472 -9.08 -13.21 -17.40
CA VAL A 472 -8.28 -12.00 -17.19
C VAL A 472 -7.28 -11.91 -18.33
N GLU A 473 -7.36 -10.84 -19.12
CA GLU A 473 -6.41 -10.57 -20.20
C GLU A 473 -4.98 -10.50 -19.62
N GLN A 474 -4.01 -10.99 -20.39
CA GLN A 474 -2.62 -10.85 -19.98
C GLN A 474 -2.25 -9.37 -19.96
N LEU A 475 -1.54 -8.96 -18.91
CA LEU A 475 -1.00 -7.61 -18.82
C LEU A 475 -0.13 -7.35 -20.06
N THR A 476 -0.49 -6.34 -20.85
CA THR A 476 0.33 -5.89 -21.98
C THR A 476 1.66 -5.35 -21.45
N PRO A 477 2.81 -5.77 -22.03
CA PRO A 477 4.14 -5.42 -21.55
C PRO A 477 4.50 -3.93 -21.63
#